data_AF-A0A9E1YQE8-F1
#
_entry.id   AF-A0A9E1YQE8-F1
#
_cell.length_a   1.000
_cell.length_b   1.000
_cell.length_c   1.000
_cell.angle_alpha   90.00
_cell.angle_beta   90.00
_cell.angle_gamma   90.00
#
_symmetry.space_group_name_H-M   'P 1'
#
loop_
_entity.id
_entity.type
_entity.pdbx_description
1 polymer ?
#
loop_
_entity_poly.entity_id
_entity_poly.type
_entity_poly.pdbx_seq_one_letter_code
_entity_poly.pdbx_strand_id
1 'polypeptide(L)' 'LAGEASAYRDTVLFNAAAALVVAGKVDDLPDGVALAATSIDSGAARGKLERLAAITSGKA' A
#
# COMPACT_ATOMS: atom_id res chain seq x y z
N LEU A 1 -1.20 2.47 9.35
CA LEU A 1 -0.22 2.72 8.26
C LEU A 1 1.03 3.42 8.81
N ALA A 2 1.56 2.92 9.92
CA ALA A 2 2.82 3.37 10.52
C ALA A 2 3.93 2.32 10.35
N GLY A 3 3.75 1.35 9.45
CA GLY A 3 4.72 0.27 9.22
C GLY A 3 4.73 -0.87 10.24
N GLU A 4 3.86 -0.86 11.26
CA GLU A 4 3.87 -1.84 12.35
C GLU A 4 3.84 -3.30 11.88
N ALA A 5 4.80 -4.10 12.36
CA ALA A 5 4.96 -5.49 11.96
C ALA A 5 3.85 -6.37 12.58
N SER A 6 3.14 -7.12 11.74
CA SER A 6 2.07 -8.03 12.18
C SER A 6 1.63 -8.96 11.03
N ALA A 7 0.96 -10.06 11.37
CA ALA A 7 0.34 -10.94 10.37
C ALA A 7 -0.67 -10.22 9.46
N TYR A 8 -1.33 -9.17 9.99
CA TYR A 8 -2.19 -8.30 9.18
C TYR A 8 -1.38 -7.51 8.15
N ARG A 9 -0.22 -6.96 8.54
CA ARG A 9 0.68 -6.28 7.61
C ARG A 9 1.16 -7.23 6.53
N ASP A 10 1.55 -8.45 6.87
CA ASP A 10 2.01 -9.43 5.89
C ASP A 10 0.94 -9.76 4.84
N THR A 11 -0.32 -9.93 5.30
CA THR A 11 -1.47 -10.16 4.42
C THR A 11 -1.73 -8.96 3.49
N VAL A 12 -1.63 -7.74 4.02
CA VAL A 12 -1.77 -6.50 3.23
C VAL A 12 -0.65 -6.38 2.19
N LEU A 13 0.60 -6.66 2.56
CA LEU A 13 1.73 -6.62 1.64
C LEU A 13 1.58 -7.64 0.52
N PHE A 14 1.17 -8.87 0.85
CA PHE A 14 0.92 -9.91 -0.15
C PHE A 14 -0.16 -9.51 -1.15
N ASN A 15 -1.33 -9.05 -0.68
CA ASN A 15 -2.42 -8.65 -1.57
C ASN A 15 -2.06 -7.40 -2.40
N ALA A 16 -1.35 -6.45 -1.81
CA ALA A 16 -0.87 -5.26 -2.53
C ALA A 16 0.14 -5.65 -3.63
N ALA A 17 1.07 -6.56 -3.34
CA ALA A 17 2.01 -7.09 -4.31
C ALA A 17 1.30 -7.77 -5.49
N ALA A 18 0.33 -8.64 -5.21
CA ALA A 18 -0.48 -9.28 -6.25
C ALA A 18 -1.22 -8.25 -7.12
N ALA A 19 -1.81 -7.22 -6.51
CA ALA A 19 -2.46 -6.13 -7.25
C ALA A 19 -1.47 -5.34 -8.13
N LEU A 20 -0.23 -5.10 -7.64
CA LEU A 20 0.81 -4.41 -8.39
C LEU A 20 1.29 -5.23 -9.61
N VAL A 21 1.42 -6.55 -9.47
CA VAL A 21 1.71 -7.46 -10.59
C VAL A 21 0.60 -7.40 -11.63
N VAL A 22 -0.66 -7.56 -11.21
CA VAL A 22 -1.83 -7.48 -12.12
C VAL A 22 -1.91 -6.12 -12.83
N ALA A 23 -1.51 -5.04 -12.17
CA ALA A 23 -1.46 -3.70 -12.73
C ALA A 23 -0.22 -3.42 -13.60
N GLY A 24 0.66 -4.41 -13.81
CA GLY A 24 1.89 -4.28 -14.60
C GLY A 24 2.89 -3.27 -14.02
N LYS A 25 2.94 -3.13 -12.69
CA LYS A 25 3.85 -2.20 -12.00
C LYS A 25 5.16 -2.85 -11.56
N VAL A 26 5.17 -4.16 -11.45
CA VAL A 26 6.30 -5.02 -11.10
C VAL A 26 6.12 -6.35 -11.85
N ASP A 27 7.22 -7.06 -12.07
CA ASP A 27 7.20 -8.31 -12.84
C ASP A 27 6.90 -9.54 -11.96
N ASP A 28 7.15 -9.46 -10.66
CA ASP A 28 6.92 -10.55 -9.72
C ASP A 28 6.44 -10.12 -8.32
N LEU A 29 6.05 -11.12 -7.52
CA LEU A 29 5.53 -10.90 -6.17
C LEU A 29 6.60 -10.36 -5.19
N PRO A 30 7.85 -10.86 -5.15
CA PRO A 30 8.90 -10.29 -4.31
C PRO A 30 9.10 -8.79 -4.53
N ASP A 31 9.20 -8.34 -5.78
CA ASP A 31 9.35 -6.92 -6.11
C ASP A 31 8.10 -6.13 -5.70
N GLY A 32 6.92 -6.71 -5.90
CA GLY A 32 5.66 -6.14 -5.44
C GLY A 32 5.60 -5.94 -3.93
N VAL A 33 6.08 -6.91 -3.14
CA VAL A 33 6.14 -6.81 -1.68
C VAL A 33 7.12 -5.72 -1.26
N ALA A 34 8.30 -5.64 -1.89
CA ALA A 34 9.29 -4.59 -1.60
C ALA A 34 8.75 -3.18 -1.89
N LEU A 35 8.04 -3.01 -3.02
CA LEU A 35 7.40 -1.75 -3.39
C LEU A 35 6.24 -1.39 -2.44
N ALA A 36 5.39 -2.36 -2.10
CA ALA A 36 4.29 -2.17 -1.16
C ALA A 36 4.80 -1.78 0.24
N ALA A 37 5.85 -2.45 0.74
CA ALA A 37 6.48 -2.15 2.01
C ALA A 37 7.04 -0.72 2.01
N THR A 38 7.79 -0.35 0.97
CA THR A 38 8.31 1.03 0.79
C THR A 38 7.19 2.07 0.86
N SER A 39 6.06 1.83 0.19
CA SER A 39 4.90 2.73 0.19
C SER A 39 4.26 2.89 1.58
N ILE A 40 4.17 1.81 2.35
CA ILE A 40 3.61 1.83 3.70
C ILE A 40 4.57 2.49 4.69
N ASP A 41 5.84 2.09 4.69
CA ASP A 41 6.82 2.48 5.70
C ASP A 41 7.26 3.94 5.51
N SER A 42 7.29 4.44 4.28
CA SER A 42 7.52 5.87 3.99
C SER A 42 6.31 6.77 4.32
N GLY A 43 5.15 6.19 4.59
CA GLY A 43 3.89 6.92 4.79
C GLY A 43 3.22 7.39 3.50
N ALA A 44 3.74 7.07 2.31
CA ALA A 44 3.12 7.42 1.04
C ALA A 44 1.69 6.86 0.91
N ALA A 45 1.48 5.61 1.33
CA ALA A 45 0.16 4.98 1.39
C ALA A 45 -0.81 5.75 2.29
N ARG A 46 -0.34 6.19 3.48
CA ARG A 46 -1.12 7.00 4.41
C ARG A 46 -1.54 8.33 3.78
N GLY A 47 -0.62 9.04 3.13
CA GLY A 47 -0.94 10.30 2.46
C GLY A 47 -1.92 10.14 1.29
N LYS A 48 -1.96 8.98 0.62
CA LYS A 48 -3.00 8.69 -0.39
C LYS A 48 -4.36 8.42 0.25
N LEU A 49 -4.40 7.68 1.36
CA LEU A 49 -5.63 7.44 2.12
C LEU A 49 -6.23 8.76 2.66
N GLU A 50 -5.41 9.64 3.22
CA GLU A 50 -5.84 10.95 3.74
C GLU A 50 -6.46 11.82 2.62
N ARG A 51 -5.82 11.86 1.45
CA ARG A 51 -6.36 12.57 0.27
C ARG A 51 -7.69 11.97 -0.20
N LEU A 52 -7.79 10.65 -0.25
CA LEU A 52 -9.04 9.98 -0.61
C LEU A 52 -10.15 10.36 0.38
N ALA A 53 -9.87 10.29 1.69
CA ALA A 53 -10.82 10.66 2.72
C ALA A 53 -11.29 12.13 2.61
N ALA A 54 -10.39 13.07 2.31
CA ALA A 54 -10.74 14.47 2.08
C ALA A 54 -11.72 14.61 0.89
N ILE A 55 -11.46 13.92 -0.22
CA ILE A 55 -12.31 13.96 -1.41
C ILE A 55 -13.69 13.32 -1.14
N THR A 56 -13.74 12.19 -0.44
CA THR A 56 -14.99 11.41 -0.30
C THR A 56 -15.86 11.84 0.89
N SER A 57 -15.30 12.56 1.87
CA SER A 57 -16.05 13.01 3.05
C SER A 57 -16.67 14.41 2.92
N GLY A 58 -16.44 15.11 1.81
CA GLY A 58 -16.96 16.47 1.57
C GLY A 58 -16.37 17.54 2.50
N LYS A 59 -15.34 17.20 3.29
CA LYS A 59 -14.58 18.13 4.12
C LYS A 59 -13.41 18.65 3.31
N ALA A 60 -13.69 19.61 2.43
CA ALA A 60 -12.67 20.40 1.73
C ALA A 60 -12.31 21.64 2.57
#